data_AF-A0A8T3QUB5-F1
#
_entry.id   AF-A0A8T3QUB5-F1
#
_cell.length_a   1.000
_cell.length_b   1.000
_cell.length_c   1.000
_cell.angle_alpha   90.00
_cell.angle_beta   90.00
_cell.angle_gamma   90.00
#
_symmetry.space_group_name_H-M   'P 1'
#
loop_
_entity.id
_entity.type
_entity.pdbx_description
1 polymer ?
#
loop_
_entity_poly.entity_id
_entity_poly.type
_entity_poly.pdbx_seq_one_letter_code
_entity_poly.pdbx_strand_id
1 'polypeptide(L)' 'MWNDAVSWNGRPESSRRSPSLSRIQSIERAFAVLGALAGGPLGVTEVAERVDLPKSTAARLLSSLSREGAVEQ' A
#
# COMPACT_ATOMS: atom_id res chain seq x y z
N MET A 1 23.66 -22.54 0.64
CA MET A 1 23.01 -21.46 1.41
C MET A 1 22.88 -20.27 0.47
N TRP A 2 21.79 -20.25 -0.32
CA TRP A 2 21.44 -19.19 -1.26
C TRP A 2 20.41 -18.30 -0.55
N ASN A 3 20.58 -16.98 -0.59
CA ASN A 3 19.57 -16.06 -0.08
C ASN A 3 18.49 -15.90 -1.15
N ASP A 4 17.28 -16.40 -0.86
CA ASP A 4 16.01 -16.32 -1.60
C ASP A 4 15.46 -14.89 -1.80
N ALA A 5 16.32 -13.89 -1.89
CA ALA A 5 15.91 -12.51 -2.12
C ALA A 5 15.86 -12.23 -3.62
N VAL A 6 14.64 -12.09 -4.14
CA VAL A 6 14.28 -11.51 -5.45
C VAL A 6 14.25 -12.49 -6.63
N SER A 7 13.09 -13.12 -6.83
CA SER A 7 12.64 -13.60 -8.15
C SER A 7 11.21 -13.15 -8.44
N TRP A 8 11.08 -12.16 -9.34
CA TRP A 8 9.81 -11.68 -9.90
C TRP A 8 9.55 -12.48 -11.18
N ASN A 9 9.01 -13.69 -11.06
CA ASN A 9 8.81 -14.57 -12.21
C ASN A 9 7.68 -14.04 -13.12
N GLY A 10 8.05 -13.60 -14.31
CA GLY A 10 7.18 -13.61 -15.48
C GLY A 10 7.26 -14.97 -16.16
N ARG A 11 6.16 -15.75 -16.17
CA ARG A 11 5.76 -16.70 -17.23
C ARG A 11 4.25 -16.99 -17.15
N PRO A 12 3.58 -17.25 -18.29
CA PRO A 12 2.14 -17.46 -18.33
C PRO A 12 1.82 -18.96 -18.22
N GLU A 13 1.12 -19.38 -17.17
CA GLU A 13 0.38 -20.65 -17.24
C GLU A 13 -0.89 -20.64 -16.37
N SER A 14 -1.94 -21.16 -16.99
CA SER A 14 -3.34 -21.17 -16.66
C SER A 14 -3.72 -21.83 -15.31
N SER A 15 -4.65 -21.17 -14.61
CA SER A 15 -5.61 -21.68 -13.61
C SER A 15 -5.27 -22.97 -12.85
N ARG A 16 -4.50 -22.82 -11.77
CA ARG A 16 -4.82 -23.45 -10.48
C ARG A 16 -4.84 -22.33 -9.44
N ARG A 17 -5.91 -22.23 -8.65
CA ARG A 17 -5.99 -21.31 -7.49
C ARG A 17 -4.80 -21.62 -6.58
N SER A 18 -3.74 -20.85 -6.74
CA SER A 18 -2.54 -20.89 -5.91
C SER A 18 -2.95 -20.45 -4.50
N PRO A 19 -2.32 -20.97 -3.44
CA PRO A 19 -2.54 -20.43 -2.10
C PRO A 19 -2.28 -18.94 -2.20
N SER A 20 -3.20 -18.12 -1.68
CA SER A 20 -3.00 -16.68 -1.60
C SER A 20 -1.73 -16.45 -0.78
N LEU A 21 -0.58 -16.28 -1.46
CA LEU A 21 0.60 -15.71 -0.85
C LEU A 21 0.11 -14.46 -0.15
N SER A 22 0.23 -14.45 1.17
CA SER A 22 -0.47 -13.58 2.10
C SER A 22 -0.13 -12.13 1.84
N ARG A 23 -0.87 -11.52 0.92
CA ARG A 23 -0.75 -10.12 0.58
C ARG A 23 -1.08 -9.31 1.83
N ILE A 24 -0.07 -8.65 2.39
CA ILE A 24 -0.22 -7.88 3.64
C ILE A 24 -0.94 -6.59 3.29
N GLN A 25 -2.26 -6.58 3.51
CA GLN A 25 -3.15 -5.49 3.11
C GLN A 25 -2.72 -4.11 3.65
N SER A 26 -2.08 -4.03 4.82
CA SER A 26 -1.60 -2.76 5.37
C SER A 26 -0.51 -2.12 4.51
N ILE A 27 0.39 -2.90 3.93
CA ILE A 27 1.44 -2.40 3.03
C ILE A 27 0.80 -1.83 1.77
N GLU A 28 -0.16 -2.54 1.19
CA GLU A 28 -0.83 -2.09 -0.03
C GLU A 28 -1.57 -0.78 0.16
N ARG A 29 -2.29 -0.66 1.28
CA ARG A 29 -3.01 0.55 1.64
C ARG A 29 -2.06 1.71 1.87
N ALA A 30 -0.91 1.47 2.52
CA ALA A 30 0.10 2.49 2.69
C ALA A 30 0.62 3.01 1.34
N PHE A 31 0.96 2.11 0.40
CA PHE A 31 1.39 2.51 -0.94
C PHE A 31 0.29 3.20 -1.76
N ALA A 32 -0.97 2.79 -1.61
CA ALA A 32 -2.09 3.49 -2.23
C ALA A 32 -2.20 4.94 -1.72
N VAL A 33 -2.07 5.16 -0.41
CA VAL A 33 -2.07 6.49 0.21
C VAL A 33 -0.90 7.35 -0.30
N LEU A 34 0.32 6.79 -0.33
CA LEU A 34 1.50 7.50 -0.87
C LEU A 34 1.31 7.86 -2.35
N GLY A 35 0.76 6.93 -3.15
CA GLY A 35 0.44 7.17 -4.55
C GLY A 35 -0.59 8.29 -4.75
N ALA A 36 -1.58 8.40 -3.86
CA ALA A 36 -2.55 9.49 -3.90
C ALA A 36 -1.90 10.87 -3.67
N LEU A 37 -0.90 10.93 -2.78
CA LEU A 37 -0.17 12.16 -2.43
C LEU A 37 0.93 12.53 -3.44
N ALA A 38 1.33 11.63 -4.32
CA ALA A 38 2.39 11.89 -5.31
C ALA A 38 2.06 13.05 -6.27
N GLY A 39 0.78 13.39 -6.43
CA GLY A 39 0.32 14.52 -7.24
C GLY A 39 0.30 15.87 -6.51
N GLY A 40 0.52 15.89 -5.19
CA GLY A 40 0.50 17.09 -4.36
C GLY A 40 -0.21 16.88 -3.02
N PRO A 41 -0.25 17.93 -2.17
CA PRO A 41 -0.89 17.87 -0.86
C PRO A 41 -2.38 17.55 -0.97
N LEU A 42 -2.87 16.67 -0.10
CA LEU A 42 -4.29 16.32 0.02
C LEU A 42 -4.70 16.30 1.49
N GLY A 43 -5.93 16.72 1.78
CA GLY A 43 -6.56 16.53 3.07
C GLY A 43 -6.92 15.07 3.34
N VAL A 44 -7.04 14.71 4.62
CA VAL A 44 -7.35 13.33 5.05
C VAL A 44 -8.64 12.77 4.43
N THR A 45 -9.67 13.61 4.25
CA THR A 45 -10.93 13.20 3.60
C THR A 45 -10.71 12.86 2.13
N GLU A 46 -9.98 13.70 1.40
CA GLU A 46 -9.69 13.51 -0.03
C GLU A 46 -8.85 12.26 -0.27
N VAL A 47 -7.86 12.01 0.60
CA VAL A 47 -7.09 10.75 0.58
C VAL A 47 -8.01 9.55 0.77
N ALA A 48 -8.87 9.58 1.79
CA ALA A 48 -9.78 8.48 2.12
C ALA A 48 -10.71 8.13 0.96
N GLU A 49 -11.29 9.13 0.30
CA GLU A 49 -12.14 8.97 -0.88
C GLU A 49 -11.35 8.41 -2.07
N ARG A 50 -10.14 8.94 -2.32
CA ARG A 50 -9.34 8.55 -3.49
C ARG A 50 -8.80 7.13 -3.44
N VAL A 51 -8.57 6.59 -2.24
CA VAL A 51 -8.06 5.21 -2.05
C VAL A 51 -9.11 4.24 -1.52
N ASP A 52 -10.39 4.65 -1.49
CA ASP A 52 -11.52 3.85 -1.00
C ASP A 52 -11.28 3.25 0.40
N LEU A 53 -10.91 4.12 1.35
CA LEU A 53 -10.70 3.75 2.74
C LEU A 53 -11.64 4.53 3.67
N PRO A 54 -12.07 3.96 4.81
CA PRO A 54 -12.69 4.74 5.85
C PRO A 54 -11.77 5.88 6.31
N LYS A 55 -12.32 7.07 6.55
CA LYS A 55 -11.55 8.25 6.98
C LYS A 55 -10.68 7.99 8.22
N SER A 56 -11.18 7.24 9.19
CA SER A 56 -10.42 6.84 10.39
C SER A 56 -9.23 5.92 10.08
N THR A 57 -9.34 5.10 9.02
CA THR A 57 -8.25 4.23 8.55
C THR A 57 -7.19 5.04 7.81
N ALA A 58 -7.60 5.93 6.91
CA ALA A 58 -6.70 6.84 6.22
C ALA A 58 -5.92 7.73 7.21
N ALA A 59 -6.60 8.32 8.19
CA ALA A 59 -5.98 9.13 9.25
C ALA A 59 -4.90 8.36 10.02
N ARG A 60 -5.16 7.10 10.39
CA ARG A 60 -4.19 6.26 11.11
C ARG A 60 -2.99 5.89 10.24
N LEU A 61 -3.20 5.62 8.95
CA LEU A 61 -2.12 5.36 8.00
C LEU A 61 -1.25 6.61 7.83
N LEU A 62 -1.85 7.78 7.60
CA LEU A 62 -1.13 9.04 7.46
C LEU A 62 -0.33 9.40 8.72
N SER A 63 -0.92 9.21 9.91
CA SER A 63 -0.20 9.39 11.18
C SER A 63 0.97 8.42 11.32
N SER A 64 0.80 7.16 10.92
CA SER A 64 1.89 6.17 10.95
C SER A 64 2.99 6.55 9.97
N LEU A 65 2.65 6.90 8.72
CA LEU A 65 3.59 7.33 7.69
C LEU A 65 4.34 8.61 8.08
N SER A 66 3.68 9.56 8.73
CA SER A 66 4.31 10.78 9.22
C SER A 66 5.34 10.50 10.33
N ARG A 67 5.01 9.58 11.27
CA ARG A 67 5.98 9.13 12.28
C ARG A 67 7.22 8.48 11.68
N GLU A 68 7.09 7.81 10.55
CA GLU A 68 8.21 7.18 9.83
C GLU A 68 8.88 8.15 8.82
N GLY A 69 8.47 9.43 8.77
CA GLY A 69 9.04 10.45 7.89
C GLY A 69 8.71 10.30 6.41
N ALA A 70 7.69 9.51 6.07
CA ALA A 70 7.28 9.29 4.68
C ALA A 70 6.34 10.39 4.14
N VAL A 71 5.67 11.12 5.03
CA VAL A 71 4.78 12.26 4.72
C VAL A 71 4.87 13.31 5.82
N GLU A 72 4.53 14.57 5.49
CA GLU A 72 4.41 15.66 6.47
C GLU A 72 2.93 15.99 6.69
N GLN A 73 2.58 16.47 7.89
CA GLN A 73 1.24 16.93 8.25
C GLN A 73 1.18 18.44 8.51
#